data_AF-A0AAU2U2R3-F1
#
_entry.id   AF-A0AAU2U2R3-F1
#
_cell.length_a   1.000
_cell.length_b   1.000
_cell.length_c   1.000
_cell.angle_alpha   90.00
_cell.angle_beta   90.00
_cell.angle_gamma   90.00
#
_symmetry.space_group_name_H-M   'P 1'
#
loop_
_entity.id
_entity.type
_entity.pdbx_description
1 polymer ?
#
loop_
_entity_poly.entity_id
_entity_poly.type
_entity_poly.pdbx_seq_one_letter_code
_entity_poly.pdbx_strand_id
1 'polypeptide(L)'
;MVMDDLDRLTPEEPLVAFKLVRLVGHLPNIYYLISFDEQTLLDVLQRSDLVRDSDHRAREFLEKIIQVRLDLPAFRDRDAAAMSNRSLNALLDAHSMSMTSGEQRRFSEACFRHLQDRLQTPRAIKRYFGQAGATLGSLAGNVDLVDFPAVTFLRTNEPGVYRLLRRHRAELTGTSIDRVARRSTNPVNEPNSGMPASARQASLPSSSSVV
;
A
#
# COMPACT_ATOMS: atom_id res chain seq x y z
N MET A 1 16.25 7.74 -31.88
CA MET A 1 16.24 8.53 -30.63
C MET A 1 14.94 8.27 -29.92
N VAL A 2 14.97 8.04 -28.60
CA VAL A 2 13.77 7.82 -27.77
C VAL A 2 13.54 9.07 -26.93
N MET A 3 12.32 9.59 -26.95
CA MET A 3 11.85 10.71 -26.12
C MET A 3 10.71 10.19 -25.26
N ASP A 4 10.90 10.19 -23.94
CA ASP A 4 9.93 9.69 -22.96
C ASP A 4 9.41 10.81 -22.05
N ASP A 5 8.24 10.59 -21.45
CA ASP A 5 7.55 11.53 -20.54
C ASP A 5 7.37 12.96 -21.12
N LEU A 6 7.12 13.12 -22.43
CA LEU A 6 6.90 14.45 -23.03
C LEU A 6 5.70 15.19 -22.42
N ASP A 7 4.71 14.46 -21.92
CA ASP A 7 3.52 14.98 -21.25
C ASP A 7 3.81 15.54 -19.84
N ARG A 8 4.98 15.29 -19.25
CA ARG A 8 5.36 15.82 -17.92
C ARG A 8 6.12 17.14 -17.95
N LEU A 9 6.41 17.65 -19.15
CA LEU A 9 7.08 18.91 -19.33
C LEU A 9 6.13 20.09 -19.05
N THR A 10 6.68 21.27 -18.79
CA THR A 10 5.88 22.50 -18.66
C THR A 10 5.12 22.76 -19.96
N PRO A 11 3.94 23.40 -19.95
CA PRO A 11 3.07 23.49 -21.14
C PRO A 11 3.73 24.05 -22.41
N GLU A 12 4.80 24.83 -22.29
CA GLU A 12 5.52 25.42 -23.42
C GLU A 12 6.55 24.47 -24.05
N GLU A 13 7.13 23.56 -23.25
CA GLU A 13 8.23 22.68 -23.65
C GLU A 13 7.83 21.59 -24.67
N PRO A 14 6.68 20.88 -24.56
CA PRO A 14 6.24 19.91 -25.56
C PRO A 14 6.09 20.55 -26.94
N LEU A 15 5.64 21.81 -27.00
CA LEU A 15 5.46 22.54 -28.25
C LEU A 15 6.79 22.81 -28.93
N VAL A 16 7.81 23.18 -28.16
CA VAL A 16 9.17 23.39 -28.66
C VAL A 16 9.75 22.06 -29.14
N ALA A 17 9.62 20.99 -28.35
CA ALA A 17 10.06 19.65 -28.74
C ALA A 17 9.42 19.21 -30.07
N PHE A 18 8.12 19.40 -30.23
CA PHE A 18 7.42 19.06 -31.47
C PHE A 18 7.78 19.94 -32.66
N LYS A 19 8.00 21.24 -32.45
CA LYS A 19 8.54 22.11 -33.51
C LYS A 19 9.91 21.63 -33.96
N LEU A 20 10.77 21.24 -33.02
CA LEU A 20 12.09 20.67 -33.34
C LEU A 20 11.94 19.35 -34.10
N VAL A 21 11.15 18.40 -33.60
CA VAL A 21 10.88 17.14 -34.30
C VAL A 21 10.32 17.39 -35.70
N ARG A 22 9.47 18.39 -35.90
CA ARG A 22 8.98 18.74 -37.23
C ARG A 22 10.09 19.31 -38.14
N LEU A 23 10.99 20.12 -37.60
CA LEU A 23 12.09 20.76 -38.33
C LEU A 23 13.23 19.78 -38.67
N VAL A 24 13.60 18.90 -37.74
CA VAL A 24 14.73 17.95 -37.87
C VAL A 24 14.28 16.50 -38.03
N GLY A 25 12.97 16.25 -38.13
CA GLY A 25 12.37 14.92 -38.17
C GLY A 25 12.67 14.12 -39.44
N HIS A 26 12.99 14.80 -40.53
CA HIS A 26 13.19 14.21 -41.85
C HIS A 26 14.66 13.88 -42.14
N LEU A 27 15.50 13.76 -41.11
CA LEU A 27 16.89 13.38 -41.28
C LEU A 27 16.99 11.91 -41.74
N PRO A 28 17.77 11.62 -42.79
CA PRO A 28 17.91 10.25 -43.28
C PRO A 28 18.50 9.36 -42.18
N ASN A 29 17.95 8.15 -42.03
CA ASN A 29 18.35 7.14 -41.05
C ASN A 29 18.11 7.49 -39.57
N ILE A 30 17.32 8.53 -39.27
CA ILE A 30 16.93 8.87 -37.90
C ILE A 30 15.45 8.58 -37.69
N TYR A 31 15.15 7.73 -36.70
CA TYR A 31 13.80 7.44 -36.25
C TYR A 31 13.59 8.00 -34.85
N TYR A 32 12.48 8.70 -34.64
CA TYR A 32 12.06 9.22 -33.34
C TYR A 32 10.95 8.32 -32.77
N LEU A 33 11.20 7.77 -31.59
CA LEU A 33 10.18 7.08 -30.81
C LEU A 33 9.76 8.00 -29.67
N ILE A 34 8.47 8.28 -29.58
CA ILE A 34 7.91 9.24 -28.64
C ILE A 34 6.87 8.55 -27.78
N SER A 35 7.01 8.62 -26.46
CA SER A 35 5.96 8.25 -25.50
C SER A 35 5.38 9.49 -24.84
N PHE A 36 4.05 9.53 -24.79
CA PHE A 36 3.27 10.63 -24.23
C PHE A 36 1.88 10.13 -23.80
N ASP A 37 1.27 10.81 -22.83
CA ASP A 37 -0.16 10.70 -22.56
C ASP A 37 -0.96 11.63 -23.49
N GLU A 38 -1.84 11.06 -24.31
CA GLU A 38 -2.55 11.82 -25.35
C GLU A 38 -3.48 12.88 -24.74
N GLN A 39 -4.18 12.58 -23.65
CA GLN A 39 -5.10 13.54 -23.03
C GLN A 39 -4.34 14.73 -22.45
N THR A 40 -3.29 14.47 -21.68
CA THR A 40 -2.44 15.51 -21.11
C THR A 40 -1.83 16.39 -22.20
N LEU A 41 -1.41 15.79 -23.31
CA LEU A 41 -0.81 16.52 -24.41
C LEU A 41 -1.83 17.36 -25.20
N LEU A 42 -3.04 16.85 -25.41
CA LEU A 42 -4.14 17.59 -26.02
C LEU A 42 -4.53 18.79 -25.14
N ASP A 43 -4.61 18.61 -23.82
CA ASP A 43 -4.90 19.70 -22.88
C ASP A 43 -3.84 20.81 -22.95
N VAL A 44 -2.55 20.44 -23.04
CA VAL A 44 -1.44 21.38 -23.20
C VAL A 44 -1.54 22.13 -24.54
N LEU A 45 -1.83 21.41 -25.63
CA LEU A 45 -1.97 22.00 -26.96
C LEU A 45 -3.14 22.98 -27.05
N GLN A 46 -4.29 22.64 -26.46
CA GLN A 46 -5.47 23.49 -26.44
C GLN A 46 -5.19 24.84 -25.75
N ARG A 47 -4.48 24.80 -24.60
CA ARG A 47 -4.05 25.99 -23.84
C ARG A 47 -2.99 26.84 -24.54
N SER A 48 -2.45 26.39 -25.67
CA SER A 48 -1.42 27.10 -26.41
C SER A 48 -1.99 27.96 -27.53
N ASP A 49 -1.28 29.05 -27.83
CA ASP A 49 -1.62 29.96 -28.94
C ASP A 49 -1.63 29.28 -30.32
N LEU A 50 -1.03 28.09 -30.43
CA LEU A 50 -0.95 27.34 -31.69
C LEU A 50 -2.32 26.85 -32.16
N VAL A 51 -3.24 26.61 -31.23
CA VAL A 51 -4.47 25.86 -31.50
C VAL A 51 -5.75 26.65 -31.19
N ARG A 52 -5.66 27.74 -30.40
CA ARG A 52 -6.78 28.63 -30.05
C ARG A 52 -7.97 27.86 -29.46
N ASP A 53 -7.74 27.01 -28.45
CA ASP A 53 -8.76 26.18 -27.78
C ASP A 53 -9.56 25.24 -28.71
N SER A 54 -9.04 24.91 -29.89
CA SER A 54 -9.72 23.99 -30.81
C SER A 54 -9.17 22.57 -30.69
N ASP A 55 -9.95 21.69 -30.05
CA ASP A 55 -9.62 20.26 -29.91
C ASP A 55 -9.32 19.58 -31.28
N HIS A 56 -10.06 19.96 -32.32
CA HIS A 56 -9.81 19.48 -33.69
C HIS A 56 -8.42 19.84 -34.19
N ARG A 57 -8.00 21.11 -34.05
CA ARG A 57 -6.69 21.57 -34.50
C ARG A 57 -5.54 20.96 -33.69
N ALA A 58 -5.78 20.62 -32.41
CA ALA A 58 -4.78 19.95 -31.57
C ALA A 58 -4.49 18.55 -32.12
N ARG A 59 -5.54 17.79 -32.49
CA ARG A 59 -5.40 16.47 -33.12
C ARG A 59 -4.73 16.55 -34.49
N GLU A 60 -5.15 17.49 -35.35
CA GLU A 60 -4.49 17.71 -36.66
C GLU A 60 -3.00 18.07 -36.52
N PHE A 61 -2.63 18.77 -35.46
CA PHE A 61 -1.23 19.07 -35.18
C PHE A 61 -0.44 17.80 -34.82
N LEU A 62 -0.99 16.95 -33.95
CA LEU A 62 -0.36 15.68 -33.57
C LEU A 62 -0.20 14.72 -34.76
N GLU A 63 -1.22 14.60 -35.62
CA GLU A 63 -1.17 13.76 -36.83
C GLU A 63 -0.05 14.18 -37.80
N LYS A 64 0.31 15.47 -37.84
CA LYS A 64 1.41 15.96 -38.70
C LYS A 64 2.79 15.58 -38.18
N ILE A 65 2.92 15.28 -36.88
CA ILE A 65 4.20 14.97 -36.24
C ILE A 65 4.35 13.46 -36.05
N ILE A 66 3.26 12.79 -35.68
CA ILE A 66 3.23 11.37 -35.36
C ILE A 66 2.73 10.61 -36.60
N GLN A 67 3.69 10.13 -37.39
CA GLN A 67 3.39 9.38 -38.62
C GLN A 67 2.75 8.01 -38.35
N VAL A 68 3.19 7.35 -37.27
CA VAL A 68 2.70 6.02 -36.87
C VAL A 68 2.35 6.07 -35.39
N ARG A 69 1.09 5.78 -35.09
CA ARG A 69 0.59 5.64 -33.71
C ARG A 69 0.65 4.17 -33.29
N LEU A 70 1.21 3.93 -32.10
CA LEU A 70 1.22 2.63 -31.45
C LEU A 70 0.52 2.77 -30.10
N ASP A 71 -0.74 2.34 -30.03
CA ASP A 71 -1.49 2.38 -28.79
C ASP A 71 -1.08 1.21 -27.90
N LEU A 72 -0.83 1.49 -26.61
CA LEU A 72 -0.52 0.44 -25.64
C LEU A 72 -1.82 -0.26 -25.24
N PRO A 73 -1.94 -1.60 -25.40
CA PRO A 73 -3.14 -2.30 -25.00
C PRO A 73 -3.33 -2.21 -23.47
N ALA A 74 -4.60 -2.22 -23.06
CA ALA A 74 -4.95 -2.27 -21.65
C ALA A 74 -4.32 -3.49 -20.97
N PHE A 75 -3.74 -3.28 -19.79
CA PHE A 75 -3.14 -4.37 -19.01
C PHE A 75 -4.25 -5.24 -18.42
N ARG A 76 -4.32 -6.51 -18.84
CA ARG A 76 -5.41 -7.41 -18.46
C ARG A 76 -5.23 -7.95 -17.05
N ASP A 77 -6.33 -8.24 -16.37
CA ASP A 77 -6.31 -8.84 -15.02
C ASP A 77 -5.49 -10.14 -14.95
N ARG A 78 -5.57 -10.97 -15.99
CA ARG A 78 -4.77 -12.20 -16.09
C ARG A 78 -3.27 -11.92 -16.13
N ASP A 79 -2.85 -10.88 -16.85
CA ASP A 79 -1.45 -10.48 -16.95
C ASP A 79 -0.96 -9.86 -15.63
N ALA A 80 -1.82 -9.10 -14.96
CA ALA A 80 -1.58 -8.57 -13.62
C ALA A 80 -1.39 -9.66 -12.57
N ALA A 81 -2.27 -10.66 -12.56
CA ALA A 81 -2.18 -11.81 -11.68
C ALA A 81 -0.90 -12.62 -11.94
N ALA A 82 -0.60 -12.91 -13.22
CA ALA A 82 0.61 -13.62 -13.60
C ALA A 82 1.88 -12.86 -13.20
N MET A 83 1.91 -11.54 -13.40
CA MET A 83 3.04 -10.69 -13.01
C MET A 83 3.20 -10.59 -11.49
N SER A 84 2.09 -10.53 -10.75
CA SER A 84 2.11 -10.53 -9.29
C SER A 84 2.64 -11.85 -8.72
N ASN A 85 2.20 -12.99 -9.26
CA ASN A 85 2.71 -14.30 -8.87
C ASN A 85 4.21 -14.45 -9.16
N ARG A 86 4.68 -14.01 -10.34
CA ARG A 86 6.12 -14.00 -10.64
C ARG A 86 6.91 -13.12 -9.67
N SER A 87 6.37 -11.96 -9.33
CA SER A 87 7.03 -11.01 -8.41
C SER A 87 7.07 -11.53 -6.97
N LEU A 88 6.02 -12.23 -6.52
CA LEU A 88 6.00 -12.93 -5.24
C LEU A 88 7.05 -14.04 -5.19
N ASN A 89 7.09 -14.90 -6.20
CA ASN A 89 8.06 -16.00 -6.24
C ASN A 89 9.49 -15.46 -6.22
N ALA A 90 9.79 -14.44 -7.03
CA ALA A 90 11.09 -13.79 -7.03
C ALA A 90 11.45 -13.17 -5.66
N LEU A 91 10.47 -12.59 -4.95
CA LEU A 91 10.65 -12.06 -3.61
C LEU A 91 10.99 -13.17 -2.60
N LEU A 92 10.26 -14.29 -2.65
CA LEU A 92 10.49 -15.43 -1.76
C LEU A 92 11.87 -16.07 -2.02
N ASP A 93 12.21 -16.29 -3.29
CA ASP A 93 13.49 -16.86 -3.72
C ASP A 93 14.66 -15.98 -3.27
N ALA A 94 14.55 -14.65 -3.41
CA ALA A 94 15.58 -13.70 -2.99
C ALA A 94 15.89 -13.75 -1.49
N HIS A 95 14.94 -14.21 -0.67
CA HIS A 95 15.10 -14.37 0.77
C HIS A 95 15.22 -15.83 1.22
N SER A 96 15.36 -16.79 0.29
CA SER A 96 15.43 -18.23 0.59
C SER A 96 14.24 -18.73 1.40
N MET A 97 13.04 -18.19 1.14
CA MET A 97 11.80 -18.57 1.80
C MET A 97 10.88 -19.31 0.82
N SER A 98 9.96 -20.10 1.35
CA SER A 98 8.93 -20.75 0.56
C SER A 98 7.60 -20.72 1.31
N MET A 99 6.51 -20.63 0.55
CA MET A 99 5.17 -20.74 1.08
C MET A 99 4.63 -22.14 0.78
N THR A 100 4.02 -22.77 1.77
CA THR A 100 3.25 -24.00 1.60
C THR A 100 2.06 -23.77 0.66
N SER A 101 1.51 -24.85 0.10
CA SER A 101 0.33 -24.77 -0.78
C SER A 101 -0.89 -24.13 -0.11
N GLY A 102 -1.02 -24.29 1.23
CA GLY A 102 -2.08 -23.66 2.02
C GLY A 102 -1.88 -22.15 2.17
N GLU A 103 -0.65 -21.72 2.45
CA GLU A 103 -0.29 -20.29 2.53
C GLU A 103 -0.43 -19.59 1.19
N GLN A 104 0.02 -20.21 0.09
CA GLN A 104 -0.18 -19.68 -1.26
C GLN A 104 -1.66 -19.48 -1.58
N ARG A 105 -2.53 -20.43 -1.21
CA ARG A 105 -3.97 -20.32 -1.42
C ARG A 105 -4.56 -19.15 -0.62
N ARG A 106 -4.25 -19.07 0.67
CA ARG A 106 -4.69 -17.96 1.54
C ARG A 106 -4.20 -16.60 1.03
N PHE A 107 -2.94 -16.51 0.63
CA PHE A 107 -2.36 -15.30 0.09
C PHE A 107 -3.02 -14.88 -1.22
N SER A 108 -3.24 -15.83 -2.14
CA SER A 108 -3.92 -15.58 -3.41
C SER A 108 -5.34 -15.05 -3.17
N GLU A 109 -6.08 -15.65 -2.23
CA GLU A 109 -7.43 -15.23 -1.85
C GLU A 109 -7.44 -13.82 -1.23
N ALA A 110 -6.49 -13.52 -0.33
CA ALA A 110 -6.34 -12.18 0.26
C ALA A 110 -5.94 -11.13 -0.79
N CYS A 111 -5.02 -11.46 -1.70
CA CYS A 111 -4.61 -10.59 -2.79
C CYS A 111 -5.77 -10.31 -3.75
N PHE A 112 -6.49 -11.34 -4.17
CA PHE A 112 -7.63 -11.23 -5.07
C PHE A 112 -8.71 -10.32 -4.47
N ARG A 113 -9.02 -10.47 -3.18
CA ARG A 113 -10.07 -9.66 -2.53
C ARG A 113 -9.66 -8.23 -2.22
N HIS A 114 -8.41 -7.98 -1.87
CA HIS A 114 -8.02 -6.73 -1.22
C HIS A 114 -6.93 -5.94 -1.94
N LEU A 115 -6.10 -6.60 -2.75
CA LEU A 115 -4.95 -5.96 -3.40
C LEU A 115 -5.14 -5.83 -4.91
N GLN A 116 -6.00 -6.64 -5.54
CA GLN A 116 -6.13 -6.73 -6.99
C GLN A 116 -6.44 -5.38 -7.65
N ASP A 117 -7.36 -4.59 -7.10
CA ASP A 117 -7.77 -3.30 -7.66
C ASP A 117 -6.63 -2.27 -7.70
N ARG A 118 -5.66 -2.39 -6.80
CA ARG A 118 -4.48 -1.51 -6.75
C ARG A 118 -3.28 -2.07 -7.51
N LEU A 119 -3.29 -3.36 -7.86
CA LEU A 119 -2.22 -4.05 -8.57
C LEU A 119 -2.55 -4.26 -10.06
N GLN A 120 -3.28 -3.33 -10.67
CA GLN A 120 -3.73 -3.38 -12.07
C GLN A 120 -2.72 -2.82 -13.08
N THR A 121 -1.50 -2.45 -12.67
CA THR A 121 -0.48 -1.97 -13.62
C THR A 121 0.89 -2.57 -13.32
N PRO A 122 1.75 -2.78 -14.34
CA PRO A 122 3.12 -3.25 -14.13
C PRO A 122 3.91 -2.37 -13.15
N ARG A 123 3.69 -1.05 -13.20
CA ARG A 123 4.33 -0.08 -12.31
C ARG A 123 3.88 -0.27 -10.86
N ALA A 124 2.57 -0.43 -10.63
CA ALA A 124 2.03 -0.66 -9.28
C ALA A 124 2.56 -1.97 -8.69
N ILE A 125 2.54 -3.06 -9.47
CA ILE A 125 3.05 -4.37 -9.06
C ILE A 125 4.53 -4.28 -8.68
N LYS A 126 5.38 -3.76 -9.58
CA LYS A 126 6.83 -3.61 -9.31
C LYS A 126 7.10 -2.76 -8.08
N ARG A 127 6.39 -1.64 -7.93
CA ARG A 127 6.54 -0.75 -6.78
C ARG A 127 6.20 -1.45 -5.47
N TYR A 128 5.07 -2.15 -5.43
CA TYR A 128 4.62 -2.88 -4.24
C TYR A 128 5.61 -3.97 -3.83
N PHE A 129 5.99 -4.86 -4.76
CA PHE A 129 6.94 -5.94 -4.45
C PHE A 129 8.36 -5.43 -4.16
N GLY A 130 8.79 -4.35 -4.80
CA GLY A 130 10.05 -3.69 -4.44
C GLY A 130 10.05 -3.14 -3.01
N GLN A 131 8.95 -2.55 -2.57
CA GLN A 131 8.78 -2.10 -1.17
C GLN A 131 8.72 -3.27 -0.20
N ALA A 132 8.05 -4.36 -0.57
CA ALA A 132 8.01 -5.58 0.24
C ALA A 132 9.42 -6.16 0.43
N GLY A 133 10.19 -6.33 -0.65
CA GLY A 133 11.57 -6.83 -0.61
C GLY A 133 12.50 -5.97 0.25
N ALA A 134 12.37 -4.65 0.17
CA ALA A 134 13.17 -3.74 1.00
C ALA A 134 12.95 -3.94 2.51
N THR A 135 11.76 -4.41 2.93
CA THR A 135 11.44 -4.62 4.35
C THR A 135 11.56 -6.07 4.80
N LEU A 136 11.34 -7.03 3.91
CA LEU A 136 11.24 -8.44 4.25
C LEU A 136 12.54 -9.01 4.84
N GLY A 137 13.69 -8.60 4.31
CA GLY A 137 14.99 -9.07 4.83
C GLY A 137 15.21 -8.77 6.32
N SER A 138 14.74 -7.61 6.81
CA SER A 138 14.86 -7.24 8.23
C SER A 138 13.85 -7.94 9.15
N LEU A 139 12.78 -8.48 8.56
CA LEU A 139 11.63 -9.04 9.28
C LEU A 139 11.55 -10.57 9.15
N ALA A 140 12.40 -11.17 8.31
CA ALA A 140 12.45 -12.61 8.08
C ALA A 140 12.54 -13.38 9.40
N GLY A 141 11.74 -14.45 9.52
CA GLY A 141 11.62 -15.27 10.73
C GLY A 141 10.76 -14.66 11.86
N ASN A 142 10.33 -13.40 11.75
CA ASN A 142 9.48 -12.72 12.73
C ASN A 142 8.09 -12.36 12.21
N VAL A 143 7.78 -12.71 10.95
CA VAL A 143 6.52 -12.39 10.29
C VAL A 143 5.91 -13.62 9.63
N ASP A 144 4.58 -13.69 9.66
CA ASP A 144 3.82 -14.62 8.84
C ASP A 144 3.88 -14.19 7.36
N LEU A 145 4.18 -15.13 6.46
CA LEU A 145 4.40 -14.85 5.03
C LEU A 145 3.12 -14.47 4.28
N VAL A 146 1.94 -14.80 4.84
CA VAL A 146 0.63 -14.41 4.28
C VAL A 146 0.25 -13.01 4.78
N ASP A 147 0.48 -12.71 6.05
CA ASP A 147 0.11 -11.43 6.66
C ASP A 147 1.07 -10.30 6.30
N PHE A 148 2.37 -10.60 6.14
CA PHE A 148 3.39 -9.61 5.82
C PHE A 148 3.06 -8.79 4.55
N PRO A 149 2.68 -9.40 3.42
CA PRO A 149 2.24 -8.66 2.25
C PRO A 149 1.02 -7.78 2.52
N ALA A 150 -0.01 -8.29 3.22
CA ALA A 150 -1.22 -7.52 3.51
C ALA A 150 -0.93 -6.29 4.39
N VAL A 151 -0.09 -6.44 5.42
CA VAL A 151 0.35 -5.33 6.27
C VAL A 151 1.22 -4.36 5.48
N THR A 152 2.09 -4.86 4.61
CA THR A 152 2.92 -4.03 3.72
C THR A 152 2.04 -3.20 2.80
N PHE A 153 0.98 -3.78 2.24
CA PHE A 153 0.03 -3.08 1.40
C PHE A 153 -0.67 -1.95 2.14
N LEU A 154 -1.17 -2.21 3.35
CA LEU A 154 -1.79 -1.17 4.19
C LEU A 154 -0.81 -0.05 4.53
N ARG A 155 0.44 -0.39 4.86
CA ARG A 155 1.49 0.60 5.16
C ARG A 155 1.78 1.52 3.97
N THR A 156 1.76 1.00 2.75
CA THR A 156 2.20 1.75 1.56
C THR A 156 1.07 2.44 0.81
N ASN A 157 -0.13 1.86 0.80
CA ASN A 157 -1.29 2.39 0.08
C ASN A 157 -2.29 3.10 0.99
N GLU A 158 -2.44 2.65 2.24
CA GLU A 158 -3.43 3.19 3.18
C GLU A 158 -2.79 3.58 4.54
N PRO A 159 -1.87 4.57 4.59
CA PRO A 159 -1.13 4.91 5.80
C PRO A 159 -2.01 5.27 6.99
N GLY A 160 -3.23 5.79 6.73
CA GLY A 160 -4.23 6.06 7.76
C GLY A 160 -4.69 4.81 8.48
N VAL A 161 -5.06 3.76 7.72
CA VAL A 161 -5.49 2.47 8.25
C VAL A 161 -4.34 1.80 8.99
N TYR A 162 -3.12 1.87 8.46
CA TYR A 162 -1.94 1.32 9.13
C TYR A 162 -1.70 1.95 10.51
N ARG A 163 -1.95 3.26 10.69
CA ARG A 163 -1.86 3.90 12.02
C ARG A 163 -2.93 3.39 12.99
N LEU A 164 -4.13 3.09 12.50
CA LEU A 164 -5.21 2.52 13.32
C LEU A 164 -4.88 1.12 13.82
N LEU A 165 -4.27 0.28 12.99
CA LEU A 165 -3.79 -1.04 13.42
C LEU A 165 -2.85 -0.93 14.63
N ARG A 166 -1.93 0.04 14.61
CA ARG A 166 -1.02 0.28 15.74
C ARG A 166 -1.76 0.74 16.99
N ARG A 167 -2.78 1.59 16.83
CA ARG A 167 -3.60 2.12 17.94
C ARG A 167 -4.46 1.04 18.60
N HIS A 168 -5.03 0.13 17.81
CA HIS A 168 -5.93 -0.93 18.25
C HIS A 168 -5.27 -2.31 18.40
N ARG A 169 -3.93 -2.36 18.43
CA ARG A 169 -3.15 -3.62 18.52
C ARG A 169 -3.66 -4.56 19.60
N ALA A 170 -3.97 -4.03 20.78
CA ALA A 170 -4.36 -4.85 21.92
C ALA A 170 -5.72 -5.53 21.73
N GLU A 171 -6.66 -4.86 21.06
CA GLU A 171 -7.98 -5.41 20.71
C GLU A 171 -7.84 -6.46 19.60
N LEU A 172 -7.05 -6.15 18.57
CA LEU A 172 -6.86 -7.01 17.39
C LEU A 172 -6.08 -8.30 17.69
N THR A 173 -5.24 -8.29 18.71
CA THR A 173 -4.44 -9.46 19.14
C THR A 173 -5.04 -10.19 20.34
N GLY A 174 -6.22 -9.77 20.82
CA GLY A 174 -6.87 -10.34 22.00
C GLY A 174 -6.18 -10.03 23.34
N THR A 175 -5.09 -9.25 23.35
CA THR A 175 -4.35 -8.88 24.57
C THR A 175 -5.06 -7.84 25.45
N SER A 176 -6.11 -7.18 24.95
CA SER A 176 -6.96 -6.27 25.73
C SER A 176 -7.83 -6.99 26.78
N ILE A 177 -8.26 -8.23 26.52
CA ILE A 177 -9.14 -8.99 27.43
C ILE A 177 -8.36 -9.40 28.71
N ASP A 178 -7.07 -9.67 28.57
CA ASP A 178 -6.22 -10.15 29.67
C ASP A 178 -5.91 -9.06 30.72
N ARG A 179 -6.01 -7.77 30.35
CA ARG A 179 -5.85 -6.65 31.28
C ARG A 179 -7.05 -6.44 32.21
N VAL A 180 -8.25 -6.82 31.78
CA VAL A 180 -9.46 -6.73 32.61
C VAL A 180 -9.46 -7.87 33.63
N ALA A 181 -9.06 -9.09 33.23
CA ALA A 181 -9.00 -10.25 34.11
C ALA A 181 -7.96 -10.12 35.25
N ARG A 182 -6.83 -9.41 35.02
CA ARG A 182 -5.80 -9.19 36.06
C ARG A 182 -6.11 -8.06 37.04
N ARG A 183 -7.12 -7.22 36.78
CA ARG A 183 -7.51 -6.13 37.69
C ARG A 183 -8.49 -6.58 38.78
N SER A 184 -9.13 -7.73 38.59
CA SER A 184 -10.12 -8.32 39.51
C SER A 184 -9.52 -9.10 40.68
N THR A 185 -8.19 -9.31 40.72
CA THR A 185 -7.54 -10.18 41.72
C THR A 185 -6.68 -9.46 42.77
N ASN A 186 -6.68 -8.12 42.81
CA ASN A 186 -6.07 -7.38 43.92
C ASN A 186 -7.14 -6.92 44.92
N PRO A 187 -7.31 -7.55 46.10
CA PRO A 187 -8.12 -6.97 47.17
C PRO A 187 -7.39 -5.72 47.69
N VAL A 188 -8.06 -4.58 47.58
CA VAL A 188 -7.61 -3.28 48.11
C VAL A 188 -7.74 -3.33 49.64
N ASN A 189 -6.65 -2.99 50.30
CA ASN A 189 -6.49 -2.81 51.74
C ASN A 189 -7.48 -1.76 52.27
N GLU A 190 -8.32 -2.11 53.25
CA GLU A 190 -9.25 -1.17 53.90
C GLU A 190 -8.51 -0.15 54.79
N PRO A 191 -8.89 1.15 54.80
CA PRO A 191 -8.32 2.12 55.71
C PRO A 191 -9.11 2.18 57.03
N ASN A 192 -8.34 2.23 58.12
CA ASN A 192 -8.76 2.38 59.50
C ASN A 192 -9.15 3.83 59.84
N SER A 193 -10.36 4.05 60.40
CA SER A 193 -10.78 5.22 61.20
C SER A 193 -12.21 4.98 61.70
N GLY A 194 -12.66 5.05 62.95
CA GLY A 194 -12.13 5.42 64.27
C GLY A 194 -13.35 5.84 65.13
N MET A 195 -13.74 5.00 66.11
CA MET A 195 -14.36 5.23 67.46
C MET A 195 -15.43 6.36 67.71
N PRO A 196 -16.14 6.43 68.87
CA PRO A 196 -16.42 5.44 69.95
C PRO A 196 -17.90 5.43 70.46
N ALA A 197 -18.28 4.47 71.31
CA ALA A 197 -19.03 4.72 72.57
C ALA A 197 -19.49 3.41 73.29
N SER A 198 -18.90 3.21 74.48
CA SER A 198 -19.59 2.93 75.75
C SER A 198 -20.29 1.59 76.03
N ALA A 199 -19.60 0.80 76.86
CA ALA A 199 -19.99 0.41 78.23
C ALA A 199 -20.50 -1.03 78.53
N ARG A 200 -19.94 -1.54 79.65
CA ARG A 200 -20.30 -2.67 80.55
C ARG A 200 -19.79 -4.07 80.15
N GLN A 201 -18.76 -4.58 80.85
CA GLN A 201 -18.82 -5.46 82.05
C GLN A 201 -19.44 -6.84 81.73
N ALA A 202 -18.92 -8.02 82.07
CA ALA A 202 -17.83 -8.46 82.94
C ALA A 202 -17.53 -9.97 82.71
N SER A 203 -16.44 -10.45 83.31
CA SER A 203 -16.23 -11.82 83.86
C SER A 203 -15.64 -12.95 82.98
N LEU A 204 -14.47 -13.42 83.43
CA LEU A 204 -13.72 -14.65 83.12
C LEU A 204 -14.42 -15.94 83.67
N PRO A 205 -13.79 -17.14 83.69
CA PRO A 205 -13.33 -17.99 82.57
C PRO A 205 -13.80 -19.47 82.74
N SER A 206 -13.29 -20.37 81.88
CA SER A 206 -12.89 -21.77 82.17
C SER A 206 -13.69 -22.93 81.54
N SER A 207 -12.91 -23.77 80.87
CA SER A 207 -12.87 -25.25 80.95
C SER A 207 -13.92 -26.11 80.24
N SER A 208 -13.40 -26.84 79.24
CA SER A 208 -13.30 -28.32 79.17
C SER A 208 -14.57 -29.16 79.35
N SER A 209 -14.91 -29.95 78.32
CA SER A 209 -14.77 -31.43 78.32
C SER A 209 -15.75 -32.14 77.37
N VAL A 210 -15.18 -33.10 76.60
CA VAL A 210 -15.65 -34.49 76.40
C VAL A 210 -17.05 -34.69 75.77
N VAL A 211 -17.12 -35.29 74.57
CA VAL A 211 -17.22 -36.73 74.29
C VAL A 211 -16.69 -36.97 72.87
#